data_AF-A0A2E2SUY8-F1
#
_entry.id   AF-A0A2E2SUY8-F1
#
_cell.length_a   1.000
_cell.length_b   1.000
_cell.length_c   1.000
_cell.angle_alpha   90.00
_cell.angle_beta   90.00
_cell.angle_gamma   90.00
#
_symmetry.space_group_name_H-M   'P 1'
#
loop_
_entity.id
_entity.type
_entity.pdbx_description
1 polymer ?
#
loop_
_entity_poly.entity_id
_entity_poly.type
_entity_poly.pdbx_seq_one_letter_code
_entity_poly.pdbx_strand_id
1 'polypeptide(L)'
;MIQNTGSKLIIVMGHTAYGAVNSAYAGVKSGHITHLLEKIQPAIQKVKNIKDETDESFIHSVIIENEKHVLKEILKKSKDIRELLRSKKIEMIGSIYDVNTGQVDFF
;
A
#
# COMPACT_ATOMS: atom_id res chain seq x y z
N MET A 1 -17.97 -9.83 -4.81
CA MET A 1 -18.30 -8.46 -4.36
C MET A 1 -18.28 -7.45 -5.52
N ILE A 2 -17.17 -7.28 -6.24
CA ILE A 2 -17.08 -6.31 -7.36
C ILE A 2 -18.00 -6.65 -8.55
N GLN A 3 -18.15 -7.94 -8.89
CA GLN A 3 -19.05 -8.36 -9.96
C GLN A 3 -20.53 -8.03 -9.70
N ASN A 4 -20.91 -7.80 -8.43
CA ASN A 4 -22.31 -7.63 -8.02
C ASN A 4 -22.65 -6.18 -7.63
N THR A 5 -21.67 -5.29 -7.59
CA THR A 5 -21.82 -3.89 -7.11
C THR A 5 -21.73 -2.86 -8.25
N GLY A 6 -21.25 -3.27 -9.44
CA GLY A 6 -21.13 -2.38 -10.60
C GLY A 6 -19.99 -1.36 -10.51
N SER A 7 -19.14 -1.44 -9.47
CA SER A 7 -18.02 -0.52 -9.24
C SER A 7 -17.09 -0.45 -10.46
N LYS A 8 -16.72 0.77 -10.84
CA LYS A 8 -15.83 1.07 -11.97
C LYS A 8 -14.40 1.39 -11.57
N LEU A 9 -14.17 1.72 -10.30
CA LEU A 9 -12.86 2.10 -9.78
C LEU A 9 -12.61 1.39 -8.46
N ILE A 10 -11.40 0.87 -8.30
CA ILE A 10 -10.85 0.37 -7.05
C ILE A 10 -9.70 1.28 -6.65
N ILE A 11 -9.73 1.78 -5.43
CA ILE A 11 -8.64 2.56 -4.86
C ILE A 11 -8.02 1.74 -3.74
N VAL A 12 -6.71 1.53 -3.82
CA VAL A 12 -5.91 0.99 -2.71
C VAL A 12 -5.25 2.19 -2.05
N MET A 13 -5.69 2.51 -0.83
CA MET A 13 -5.34 3.76 -0.15
C MET A 13 -4.52 3.48 1.11
N GLY A 14 -3.29 3.99 1.12
CA GLY A 14 -2.46 4.15 2.32
C GLY A 14 -2.73 5.48 3.01
N HIS A 15 -2.07 5.73 4.14
CA HIS A 15 -2.16 7.01 4.85
C HIS A 15 -0.86 7.44 5.54
N THR A 16 -0.64 8.73 5.78
CA THR A 16 0.62 9.26 6.34
C THR A 16 0.91 8.82 7.78
N ALA A 17 -0.11 8.66 8.63
CA ALA A 17 0.07 8.25 10.04
C ALA A 17 0.17 6.73 10.24
N TYR A 18 1.16 6.09 9.61
CA TYR A 18 1.37 4.65 9.73
C TYR A 18 2.25 4.31 10.95
N GLY A 19 1.68 4.31 12.15
CA GLY A 19 2.36 3.84 13.37
C GLY A 19 2.92 2.42 13.23
N ALA A 20 2.33 1.59 12.36
CA ALA A 20 2.84 0.27 12.01
C ALA A 20 4.09 0.32 11.11
N VAL A 21 4.24 1.28 10.19
CA VAL A 21 5.50 1.44 9.41
C VAL A 21 6.62 1.88 10.35
N ASN A 22 6.36 2.82 11.24
CA ASN A 22 7.33 3.25 12.26
C ASN A 22 7.75 2.10 13.16
N SER A 23 6.78 1.30 13.62
CA SER A 23 7.04 0.11 14.43
C SER A 23 7.83 -0.95 13.67
N ALA A 24 7.50 -1.20 12.39
CA ALA A 24 8.23 -2.15 11.54
C ALA A 24 9.65 -1.67 11.23
N TYR A 25 9.85 -0.37 11.00
CA TYR A 25 11.15 0.25 10.77
C TYR A 25 12.03 0.19 12.02
N ALA A 26 11.47 0.52 13.18
CA ALA A 26 12.13 0.44 14.48
C ALA A 26 12.32 -1.00 14.98
N GLY A 27 11.85 -2.01 14.24
CA GLY A 27 12.01 -3.42 14.60
C GLY A 27 11.20 -3.85 15.82
N VAL A 28 10.14 -3.10 16.17
CA VAL A 28 9.27 -3.41 17.31
C VAL A 28 8.49 -4.68 17.02
N LYS A 29 8.67 -5.70 17.88
CA LYS A 29 7.89 -6.94 17.85
C LYS A 29 6.82 -6.88 18.93
N SER A 30 5.57 -6.66 18.55
CA SER A 30 4.41 -6.80 19.44
C SER A 30 3.49 -7.91 18.91
N GLY A 31 3.17 -8.89 19.76
CA GLY A 31 2.59 -10.18 19.37
C GLY A 31 1.33 -10.11 18.48
N HIS A 32 0.52 -9.06 18.62
CA HIS A 32 -0.68 -8.87 17.79
C HIS A 32 -0.41 -8.18 16.45
N ILE A 33 0.66 -7.38 16.35
CA ILE A 33 0.97 -6.60 15.15
C ILE A 33 2.04 -7.25 14.28
N THR A 34 2.85 -8.19 14.80
CA THR A 34 3.95 -8.84 14.07
C THR A 34 3.54 -9.34 12.69
N HIS A 35 2.40 -10.03 12.56
CA HIS A 35 1.93 -10.54 11.27
C HIS A 35 1.52 -9.42 10.29
N LEU A 36 1.05 -8.28 10.80
CA LEU A 36 0.79 -7.10 9.98
C LEU A 36 2.11 -6.43 9.55
N LEU A 37 3.10 -6.36 10.45
CA LEU A 37 4.42 -5.82 10.13
C LEU A 37 5.15 -6.67 9.08
N GLU A 38 5.01 -8.00 9.12
CA GLU A 38 5.56 -8.93 8.12
C GLU A 38 5.11 -8.59 6.69
N LYS A 39 3.88 -8.09 6.52
CA LYS A 39 3.36 -7.71 5.20
C LYS A 39 3.97 -6.42 4.66
N ILE A 40 4.48 -5.57 5.53
CA ILE A 40 5.08 -4.26 5.18
C ILE A 40 6.60 -4.39 4.97
N GLN A 41 7.25 -5.40 5.56
CA GLN A 41 8.69 -5.63 5.45
C GLN A 41 9.25 -5.63 4.02
N PRO A 42 8.59 -6.24 3.00
CA PRO A 42 9.08 -6.18 1.63
C PRO A 42 9.23 -4.76 1.10
N ALA A 43 8.32 -3.84 1.46
CA ALA A 43 8.39 -2.44 1.07
C ALA A 43 9.55 -1.71 1.78
N ILE A 44 9.73 -1.96 3.08
CA ILE A 44 10.84 -1.40 3.86
C ILE A 44 12.19 -1.80 3.27
N GLN A 45 12.39 -3.10 3.00
CA GLN A 45 13.64 -3.60 2.44
C GLN A 45 13.92 -3.01 1.06
N LYS A 46 12.88 -2.86 0.24
CA LYS A 46 13.04 -2.29 -1.09
C LYS A 46 13.47 -0.83 -1.04
N VAL A 47 12.92 -0.01 -0.14
CA VAL A 47 13.32 1.40 0.00
C VAL A 47 14.72 1.54 0.58
N LYS A 48 15.09 0.75 1.60
CA LYS A 48 16.45 0.74 2.20
C LYS A 48 17.55 0.48 1.18
N ASN A 49 17.27 -0.32 0.15
CA ASN A 49 18.25 -0.65 -0.89
C ASN A 49 18.43 0.44 -1.95
N ILE A 50 17.63 1.52 -1.92
CA ILE A 50 17.59 2.52 -3.01
C ILE A 50 18.13 3.87 -2.53
N LYS A 51 17.98 4.26 -1.25
CA LYS A 51 18.34 5.60 -0.79
C LYS A 51 18.78 5.66 0.67
N ASP A 52 19.70 6.58 0.95
CA ASP A 52 19.92 7.18 2.27
C ASP A 52 19.00 8.40 2.40
N GLU A 53 17.80 8.19 2.94
CA GLU A 53 16.77 9.23 3.13
C GLU A 53 16.68 9.67 4.61
N THR A 54 16.11 10.86 4.86
CA THR A 54 15.69 11.24 6.22
C THR A 54 14.57 10.31 6.69
N ASP A 55 14.37 10.15 8.00
CA ASP A 55 13.35 9.23 8.52
C ASP A 55 11.95 9.48 7.93
N GLU A 56 11.55 10.75 7.75
CA GLU A 56 10.23 11.10 7.22
C GLU A 56 10.07 10.79 5.72
N SER A 57 11.07 11.16 4.90
CA SER A 57 11.05 10.85 3.45
C SER A 57 11.12 9.34 3.21
N PHE A 58 11.91 8.64 4.02
CA PHE A 58 11.99 7.19 4.03
C PHE A 58 10.63 6.54 4.35
N ILE A 59 9.96 6.96 5.43
CA ILE A 59 8.64 6.44 5.80
C ILE A 59 7.63 6.67 4.68
N HIS A 60 7.62 7.86 4.08
CA HIS A 60 6.75 8.17 2.96
C HIS A 60 7.01 7.26 1.74
N SER A 61 8.29 7.07 1.38
CA SER A 61 8.71 6.14 0.33
C SER A 61 8.25 4.70 0.62
N VAL A 62 8.33 4.25 1.87
CA VAL A 62 7.86 2.92 2.30
C VAL A 62 6.36 2.77 2.14
N ILE A 63 5.57 3.79 2.50
CA ILE A 63 4.12 3.76 2.33
C ILE A 63 3.77 3.63 0.84
N ILE A 64 4.36 4.45 -0.03
CA ILE A 64 4.14 4.36 -1.49
C ILE A 64 4.49 2.96 -2.00
N GLU A 65 5.64 2.42 -1.60
CA GLU A 65 6.07 1.10 -2.08
C GLU A 65 5.19 -0.02 -1.53
N ASN A 66 4.66 0.12 -0.31
CA ASN A 66 3.68 -0.81 0.25
C ASN A 66 2.39 -0.82 -0.57
N GLU A 67 1.83 0.34 -0.92
CA GLU A 67 0.63 0.42 -1.76
C GLU A 67 0.87 -0.19 -3.14
N LYS A 68 2.02 0.09 -3.76
CA LYS A 68 2.43 -0.56 -5.02
C LYS A 68 2.57 -2.07 -4.88
N HIS A 69 3.06 -2.55 -3.75
CA HIS A 69 3.15 -3.97 -3.46
C HIS A 69 1.77 -4.60 -3.32
N VAL A 70 0.85 -3.97 -2.58
CA VAL A 70 -0.54 -4.43 -2.40
C VAL A 70 -1.27 -4.50 -3.74
N LEU A 71 -1.17 -3.47 -4.58
CA LEU A 71 -1.72 -3.47 -5.93
C LEU A 71 -1.25 -4.70 -6.73
N LYS A 72 0.06 -4.97 -6.73
CA LYS A 72 0.64 -6.15 -7.41
C LYS A 72 0.15 -7.46 -6.83
N GLU A 73 0.04 -7.57 -5.51
CA GLU A 73 -0.45 -8.77 -4.83
C GLU A 73 -1.92 -9.05 -5.16
N ILE A 74 -2.77 -8.02 -5.23
CA ILE A 74 -4.16 -8.17 -5.67
C ILE A 74 -4.21 -8.70 -7.09
N LEU A 75 -3.42 -8.12 -8.01
CA LEU A 75 -3.32 -8.59 -9.39
C LEU A 75 -2.80 -10.03 -9.47
N LYS A 76 -1.83 -10.40 -8.64
CA LYS A 76 -1.26 -11.76 -8.63
C LYS A 76 -2.28 -12.80 -8.15
N LYS A 77 -3.04 -12.47 -7.10
CA LYS A 77 -3.95 -13.41 -6.42
C LYS A 77 -5.34 -13.50 -7.04
N SER A 78 -5.83 -12.44 -7.68
CA SER A 78 -7.20 -12.41 -8.21
C SER A 78 -7.26 -12.46 -9.72
N LYS A 79 -7.66 -13.62 -10.26
CA LYS A 79 -7.92 -13.78 -11.70
C LYS A 79 -9.05 -12.87 -12.17
N ASP A 80 -10.15 -12.80 -11.42
CA ASP A 80 -11.32 -11.97 -11.75
C ASP A 80 -10.96 -10.50 -11.92
N ILE A 81 -10.21 -9.94 -10.96
CA ILE A 81 -9.78 -8.53 -11.01
C ILE A 81 -8.91 -8.28 -12.24
N ARG A 82 -7.95 -9.18 -12.52
CA ARG A 82 -7.12 -9.07 -13.73
C ARG A 82 -7.96 -9.07 -15.01
N GLU A 83 -8.96 -9.94 -15.09
CA GLU A 83 -9.83 -10.02 -16.27
C GLU A 83 -10.70 -8.77 -16.43
N LEU A 84 -11.22 -8.23 -15.33
CA LEU A 84 -11.99 -6.99 -15.33
C LEU A 84 -11.13 -5.77 -15.75
N LEU A 85 -9.90 -5.68 -15.26
CA LEU A 85 -8.95 -4.64 -15.68
C LEU A 85 -8.56 -4.79 -17.16
N ARG A 86 -8.23 -6.02 -17.59
CA ARG A 86 -7.86 -6.30 -18.99
C ARG A 86 -9.00 -5.99 -19.96
N SER A 87 -10.24 -6.22 -19.54
CA SER A 87 -11.43 -5.88 -20.33
C SER A 87 -11.88 -4.41 -20.17
N LYS A 88 -11.09 -3.57 -19.47
CA LYS A 88 -11.38 -2.16 -19.19
C LYS A 88 -12.76 -1.93 -18.53
N LYS A 89 -13.26 -2.92 -17.80
CA LYS A 89 -14.55 -2.82 -17.07
C LYS A 89 -14.41 -2.07 -15.76
N ILE A 90 -13.21 -2.12 -15.19
CA ILE A 90 -12.81 -1.39 -13.98
C ILE A 90 -11.42 -0.80 -14.18
N GLU A 91 -11.08 0.18 -13.36
CA GLU A 91 -9.72 0.66 -13.13
C GLU A 91 -9.29 0.43 -11.69
N MET A 92 -7.98 0.43 -11.46
CA MET A 92 -7.39 0.28 -10.14
C MET A 92 -6.21 1.24 -9.99
N ILE A 93 -6.22 2.05 -8.93
CA ILE A 93 -5.19 3.07 -8.66
C ILE A 93 -4.73 2.98 -7.21
N GLY A 94 -3.50 3.46 -6.96
CA GLY A 94 -2.98 3.67 -5.62
C GLY A 94 -3.30 5.08 -5.14
N SER A 95 -3.39 5.26 -3.82
CA SER A 95 -3.46 6.59 -3.24
C SER A 95 -2.83 6.66 -1.85
N ILE A 96 -2.49 7.87 -1.43
CA ILE A 96 -2.09 8.20 -0.06
C ILE A 96 -3.00 9.29 0.46
N TYR A 97 -3.62 9.03 1.61
CA TYR A 97 -4.37 10.01 2.38
C TYR A 97 -3.48 10.65 3.45
N ASP A 98 -3.29 11.95 3.39
CA ASP A 98 -2.63 12.69 4.47
C ASP A 98 -3.63 13.00 5.59
N VAL A 99 -3.42 12.37 6.75
CA VAL A 99 -4.33 12.51 7.89
C VAL A 99 -4.30 13.90 8.52
N ASN A 100 -3.25 14.68 8.30
CA ASN A 100 -3.10 16.01 8.89
C ASN A 100 -3.83 17.07 8.06
N THR A 101 -3.82 16.92 6.74
CA THR A 101 -4.36 17.90 5.80
C THR A 101 -5.69 17.48 5.19
N GLY A 102 -6.01 16.18 5.20
CA GLY A 102 -7.15 15.59 4.51
C GLY A 102 -6.94 15.42 3.01
N GLN A 103 -5.75 15.72 2.48
CA GLN A 103 -5.43 15.59 1.07
C GLN A 103 -5.29 14.12 0.64
N VAL A 104 -5.70 13.81 -0.59
CA VAL A 104 -5.46 12.51 -1.21
C VAL A 104 -4.63 12.69 -2.46
N ASP A 105 -3.48 12.03 -2.52
CA ASP A 105 -2.62 11.95 -3.69
C ASP A 105 -2.81 10.59 -4.38
N PHE A 106 -3.05 10.59 -5.69
CA PHE A 106 -3.30 9.38 -6.49
C PHE A 106 -2.11 9.07 -7.40
N PHE A 107 -1.82 7.78 -7.64
CA PHE A 107 -0.74 7.31 -8.52
C PHE A 107 -0.99 5.93 -9.14
#